data_AF-R7A7G4-F1
#
_entry.id   AF-R7A7G4-F1
#
_cell.length_a   1.000
_cell.length_b   1.000
_cell.length_c   1.000
_cell.angle_alpha   90.00
_cell.angle_beta   90.00
_cell.angle_gamma   90.00
#
_symmetry.space_group_name_H-M   'P 1'
#
loop_
_entity.id
_entity.type
_entity.pdbx_description
1 polymer ?
#
loop_
_entity_poly.entity_id
_entity_poly.type
_entity_poly.pdbx_seq_one_letter_code
_entity_poly.pdbx_strand_id
1 'polypeptide(L)'
;MEENQITVSDADLRKGAEEGMDAFLKVFIDKYLEVTGGVINEKTMPLLNGYQHTLLGYHFFREEVMEGGFVQLIQNGYGPYIFDNPFAKAMRLFGAKDFSKLIYEAKKIYDANRADLEKDCTEDEFMAMYEQYEAFDDLEEKYMEEEEIITAQIAEYVDEHVEYFAVVKQN
;
A
#
# COMPACT_ATOMS: atom_id res chain seq x y z
N MET A 1 -17.40 -14.31 11.10
CA MET A 1 -16.06 -14.80 10.74
C MET A 1 -15.15 -14.25 11.81
N GLU A 2 -14.44 -15.10 12.54
CA GLU A 2 -13.39 -14.60 13.45
C GLU A 2 -12.36 -13.89 12.57
N GLU A 3 -12.11 -12.61 12.85
CA GLU A 3 -10.95 -11.92 12.29
C GLU A 3 -9.73 -12.79 12.59
N ASN A 4 -8.97 -13.18 11.57
CA ASN A 4 -7.75 -13.94 11.78
C ASN A 4 -6.81 -13.04 12.59
N GLN A 5 -6.64 -13.35 13.86
CA GLN A 5 -5.79 -12.56 14.75
C GLN A 5 -4.35 -12.65 14.24
N ILE A 6 -3.86 -11.57 13.64
CA ILE A 6 -2.47 -11.48 13.20
C ILE A 6 -1.58 -11.42 14.44
N THR A 7 -0.57 -12.29 14.49
CA THR A 7 0.37 -12.34 15.60
C THR A 7 1.80 -12.22 15.10
N VAL A 8 2.59 -11.41 15.78
CA VAL A 8 4.03 -11.21 15.56
C VAL A 8 4.78 -11.46 16.86
N SER A 9 6.06 -11.84 16.78
CA SER A 9 6.87 -12.04 17.99
C SER A 9 7.63 -10.77 18.36
N ASP A 10 7.81 -10.52 19.67
CA ASP A 10 8.64 -9.41 20.17
C ASP A 10 10.08 -9.47 19.64
N ALA A 11 10.61 -10.69 19.46
CA ALA A 11 11.94 -10.89 18.90
C ALA A 11 12.04 -10.45 17.44
N ASP A 12 11.05 -10.79 16.61
CA ASP A 12 11.02 -10.38 15.19
C ASP A 12 10.85 -8.86 15.06
N LEU A 13 10.03 -8.24 15.91
CA LEU A 13 9.86 -6.78 15.94
C LEU A 13 11.16 -6.05 16.27
N ARG A 14 11.88 -6.50 17.31
CA ARG A 14 13.19 -5.91 17.67
C ARG A 14 14.20 -6.06 16.55
N LYS A 15 14.27 -7.25 15.96
CA LYS A 15 15.17 -7.52 14.84
C LYS A 15 14.84 -6.62 13.64
N GLY A 16 13.56 -6.51 13.27
CA GLY A 16 13.12 -5.62 12.19
C GLY A 16 13.47 -4.16 12.47
N ALA A 17 13.24 -3.68 13.69
CA ALA A 17 13.60 -2.32 14.10
C ALA A 17 15.10 -2.03 14.04
N GLU A 18 15.95 -3.02 14.36
CA GLU A 18 17.42 -2.92 14.23
C GLU A 18 17.89 -2.87 12.77
N GLU A 19 17.17 -3.54 11.86
CA GLU A 19 17.50 -3.60 10.44
C GLU A 19 17.01 -2.37 9.65
N GLY A 20 15.96 -1.70 10.12
CA GLY A 20 15.44 -0.45 9.55
C GLY A 20 13.92 -0.44 9.37
N MET A 21 13.37 0.71 8.94
CA MET A 21 11.92 0.92 8.85
C MET A 21 11.24 -0.06 7.89
N ASP A 22 11.88 -0.36 6.77
CA ASP A 22 11.41 -1.38 5.82
C ASP A 22 11.29 -2.76 6.46
N ALA A 23 12.36 -3.21 7.13
CA ALA A 23 12.41 -4.52 7.77
C ALA A 23 11.40 -4.61 8.92
N PHE A 24 11.20 -3.53 9.68
CA PHE A 24 10.17 -3.43 10.70
C PHE A 24 8.76 -3.62 10.13
N LEU A 25 8.38 -2.86 9.10
CA LEU A 25 7.06 -3.00 8.48
C LEU A 25 6.86 -4.38 7.87
N LYS A 26 7.92 -4.96 7.30
CA LYS A 26 7.90 -6.29 6.68
C LYS A 26 7.44 -7.39 7.65
N VAL A 27 7.76 -7.30 8.94
CA VAL A 27 7.32 -8.28 9.96
C VAL A 27 5.80 -8.44 9.97
N PHE A 28 5.06 -7.34 9.78
CA PHE A 28 3.60 -7.33 9.73
C PHE A 28 3.09 -7.74 8.35
N ILE A 29 3.67 -7.15 7.30
CA ILE A 29 3.26 -7.38 5.90
C ILE A 29 3.38 -8.86 5.53
N ASP A 30 4.46 -9.54 5.94
CA ASP A 30 4.63 -10.96 5.67
C ASP A 30 3.50 -11.80 6.25
N LYS A 31 2.98 -11.43 7.43
CA LYS A 31 1.83 -12.12 8.03
C LYS A 31 0.54 -11.83 7.29
N TYR A 32 0.36 -10.61 6.77
CA TYR A 32 -0.80 -10.27 5.96
C TYR A 32 -0.80 -11.03 4.63
N LEU A 33 0.36 -11.11 3.98
CA LEU A 33 0.55 -11.88 2.76
C LEU A 33 0.35 -13.38 3.00
N GLU A 34 0.83 -13.93 4.12
CA GLU A 34 0.62 -15.33 4.49
C GLU A 34 -0.86 -15.68 4.60
N VAL A 35 -1.68 -14.83 5.26
CA VAL A 35 -3.10 -15.12 5.46
C VAL A 35 -3.96 -14.82 4.24
N THR A 36 -3.58 -13.83 3.42
CA THR A 36 -4.32 -13.46 2.20
C THR A 36 -3.88 -14.24 0.96
N GLY A 37 -2.71 -14.88 1.01
CA GLY A 37 -2.05 -15.44 -0.16
C GLY A 37 -1.59 -14.37 -1.17
N GLY A 38 -1.46 -13.11 -0.74
CA GLY A 38 -1.12 -11.99 -1.61
C GLY A 38 -2.26 -11.55 -2.55
N VAL A 39 -3.49 -12.00 -2.32
CA VAL A 39 -4.64 -11.68 -3.19
C VAL A 39 -5.66 -10.83 -2.43
N ILE A 40 -6.15 -9.77 -3.06
CA ILE A 40 -7.25 -8.94 -2.55
C ILE A 40 -8.54 -9.29 -3.29
N ASN A 41 -9.49 -9.93 -2.60
CA ASN A 41 -10.81 -10.26 -3.14
C ASN A 41 -11.84 -10.43 -2.01
N GLU A 42 -13.10 -10.73 -2.37
CA GLU A 42 -14.20 -10.90 -1.41
C GLU A 42 -13.93 -11.92 -0.29
N LYS A 43 -13.07 -12.92 -0.54
CA LYS A 43 -12.72 -13.96 0.45
C LYS A 43 -11.59 -13.53 1.39
N THR A 44 -10.67 -12.68 0.92
CA THR A 44 -9.50 -12.27 1.69
C THR A 44 -9.70 -10.93 2.39
N MET A 45 -10.56 -10.06 1.87
CA MET A 45 -10.95 -8.78 2.49
C MET A 45 -11.46 -8.90 3.95
N PRO A 46 -12.19 -9.97 4.35
CA PRO A 46 -12.61 -10.12 5.74
C PRO A 46 -11.50 -10.63 6.69
N LEU A 47 -10.33 -11.02 6.16
CA LEU A 47 -9.27 -11.65 6.95
C LEU A 47 -8.41 -10.63 7.69
N LEU A 48 -8.43 -9.37 7.27
CA LEU A 48 -7.65 -8.28 7.84
C LEU A 48 -8.58 -7.14 8.26
N ASN A 49 -8.19 -6.41 9.30
CA ASN A 49 -8.88 -5.18 9.70
C ASN A 49 -8.45 -3.99 8.81
N GLY A 50 -9.09 -2.83 8.98
CA GLY A 50 -8.81 -1.64 8.17
C GLY A 50 -7.38 -1.10 8.28
N TYR A 51 -6.73 -1.18 9.43
CA TYR A 51 -5.32 -0.76 9.61
C TYR A 51 -4.37 -1.71 8.91
N GLN A 52 -4.60 -3.02 9.04
CA GLN A 52 -3.83 -4.06 8.36
C GLN A 52 -3.96 -3.96 6.84
N HIS A 53 -5.18 -3.74 6.33
CA HIS A 53 -5.41 -3.45 4.92
C HIS A 53 -4.73 -2.16 4.46
N THR A 54 -4.67 -1.14 5.31
CA THR A 54 -3.94 0.10 4.99
C THR A 54 -2.44 -0.17 4.81
N LEU A 55 -1.81 -0.91 5.74
CA LEU A 55 -0.39 -1.23 5.65
C LEU A 55 -0.10 -2.16 4.47
N LEU A 56 -0.96 -3.16 4.22
CA LEU A 56 -0.86 -4.00 3.02
C LEU A 56 -1.06 -3.21 1.72
N GLY A 57 -1.97 -2.23 1.72
CA GLY A 57 -2.17 -1.31 0.59
C GLY A 57 -0.93 -0.46 0.33
N TYR A 58 -0.24 -0.02 1.37
CA TYR A 58 1.02 0.70 1.21
C TYR A 58 2.12 -0.18 0.60
N HIS A 59 2.20 -1.45 1.02
CA HIS A 59 3.12 -2.41 0.42
C HIS A 59 2.90 -2.56 -1.08
N PHE A 60 1.68 -2.88 -1.52
CA PHE A 60 1.38 -2.98 -2.96
C PHE A 60 1.57 -1.67 -3.69
N PHE A 61 1.13 -0.55 -3.11
CA PHE A 61 1.35 0.77 -3.70
C PHE A 61 2.83 1.00 -4.00
N ARG A 62 3.69 0.77 -3.00
CA ARG A 62 5.11 1.01 -3.11
C ARG A 62 5.77 0.10 -4.13
N GLU A 63 5.50 -1.21 -4.12
CA GLU A 63 6.11 -2.13 -5.08
C GLU A 63 5.75 -1.75 -6.51
N GLU A 64 4.45 -1.51 -6.76
CA GLU A 64 3.97 -1.20 -8.10
C GLU A 64 4.46 0.16 -8.61
N VAL A 65 4.39 1.21 -7.77
CA VAL A 65 4.77 2.56 -8.20
C VAL A 65 6.28 2.71 -8.34
N MET A 66 7.07 2.04 -7.50
CA MET A 66 8.53 2.08 -7.63
C MET A 66 9.04 1.26 -8.82
N GLU A 67 8.31 0.25 -9.28
CA GLU A 67 8.69 -0.58 -10.44
C GLU A 67 8.14 -0.05 -11.76
N GLY A 68 6.86 0.34 -11.81
CA GLY A 68 6.15 0.71 -13.04
C GLY A 68 5.07 1.77 -12.87
N GLY A 69 5.13 2.58 -11.81
CA GLY A 69 4.24 3.72 -11.65
C GLY A 69 2.76 3.37 -11.41
N PHE A 70 1.90 4.38 -11.53
CA PHE A 70 0.46 4.26 -11.32
C PHE A 70 -0.22 3.40 -12.39
N VAL A 71 0.27 3.43 -13.63
CA VAL A 71 -0.28 2.62 -14.72
C VAL A 71 -0.15 1.13 -14.38
N GLN A 72 1.03 0.69 -13.94
CA GLN A 72 1.23 -0.70 -13.50
C GLN A 72 0.36 -1.05 -12.30
N LEU A 73 0.32 -0.18 -11.28
CA LEU A 73 -0.53 -0.38 -10.09
C LEU A 73 -1.99 -0.63 -10.46
N ILE A 74 -2.54 0.16 -11.38
CA ILE A 74 -3.94 0.06 -11.78
C ILE A 74 -4.19 -1.18 -12.63
N GLN A 75 -3.30 -1.47 -13.60
CA GLN A 75 -3.40 -2.65 -14.46
C GLN A 75 -3.23 -3.97 -13.70
N ASN A 76 -2.46 -3.97 -12.60
CA ASN A 76 -2.38 -5.10 -11.67
C ASN A 76 -3.60 -5.22 -10.73
N GLY A 77 -4.61 -4.36 -10.90
CA GLY A 77 -5.90 -4.45 -10.22
C GLY A 77 -5.95 -3.78 -8.85
N TYR A 78 -4.91 -3.04 -8.44
CA TYR A 78 -4.87 -2.37 -7.15
C TYR A 78 -5.56 -0.99 -7.15
N GLY A 79 -5.95 -0.46 -8.31
CA GLY A 79 -6.65 0.82 -8.44
C GLY A 79 -7.84 0.97 -7.46
N PRO A 80 -8.85 0.10 -7.49
CA PRO A 80 -9.97 0.16 -6.53
C PRO A 80 -9.52 0.00 -5.08
N TYR A 81 -8.53 -0.87 -4.85
CA TYR A 81 -8.04 -1.13 -3.51
C TYR A 81 -7.38 0.10 -2.86
N ILE A 82 -6.68 0.92 -3.65
CA ILE A 82 -6.05 2.17 -3.19
C ILE A 82 -7.02 3.36 -3.22
N PHE A 83 -7.82 3.49 -4.28
CA PHE A 83 -8.60 4.71 -4.54
C PHE A 83 -10.05 4.68 -4.05
N ASP A 84 -10.67 3.51 -3.90
CA ASP A 84 -12.06 3.40 -3.43
C ASP A 84 -12.15 3.12 -1.92
N ASN A 85 -11.05 2.69 -1.29
CA ASN A 85 -10.92 2.52 0.15
C ASN A 85 -10.35 3.77 0.83
N PRO A 86 -10.48 3.90 2.17
CA PRO A 86 -9.97 5.06 2.90
C PRO A 86 -8.42 5.13 3.04
N PHE A 87 -7.66 4.60 2.08
CA PHE A 87 -6.19 4.56 2.11
C PHE A 87 -5.58 5.96 2.21
N ALA A 88 -5.93 6.89 1.31
CA ALA A 88 -5.43 8.27 1.36
C ALA A 88 -5.72 8.96 2.70
N LYS A 89 -6.89 8.69 3.29
CA LYS A 89 -7.29 9.23 4.59
C LYS A 89 -6.42 8.64 5.71
N ALA A 90 -6.12 7.35 5.64
CA ALA A 90 -5.26 6.68 6.62
C ALA A 90 -3.81 7.17 6.53
N MET A 91 -3.27 7.42 5.34
CA MET A 91 -1.94 8.03 5.19
C MET A 91 -1.84 9.38 5.92
N ARG A 92 -2.90 10.20 5.85
CA ARG A 92 -2.97 11.44 6.62
C ARG A 92 -2.98 11.20 8.13
N LEU A 93 -3.67 10.15 8.60
CA LEU A 93 -3.70 9.76 10.01
C LEU A 93 -2.30 9.32 10.47
N PHE A 94 -1.55 8.65 9.62
CA PHE A 94 -0.19 8.17 9.88
C PHE A 94 0.88 9.28 9.78
N GLY A 95 0.47 10.54 9.64
CA GLY A 95 1.39 11.68 9.53
C GLY A 95 1.80 12.06 8.10
N ALA A 96 1.60 11.16 7.13
CA ALA A 96 1.93 11.34 5.71
C ALA A 96 0.90 12.21 4.96
N LYS A 97 0.80 13.50 5.37
CA LYS A 97 -0.20 14.45 4.86
C LYS A 97 -0.01 14.80 3.39
N ASP A 98 1.22 14.96 2.93
CA ASP A 98 1.49 15.33 1.54
C ASP A 98 1.35 14.13 0.62
N PHE A 99 1.72 12.93 1.09
CA PHE A 99 1.38 11.68 0.41
C PHE A 99 -0.13 11.49 0.28
N SER A 100 -0.91 11.77 1.33
CA SER A 100 -2.38 11.76 1.24
C SER A 100 -2.92 12.66 0.12
N LYS A 101 -2.36 13.86 -0.06
CA LYS A 101 -2.74 14.76 -1.16
C LYS A 101 -2.36 14.19 -2.52
N LEU A 102 -1.16 13.62 -2.63
CA LEU A 102 -0.67 12.95 -3.84
C LEU A 102 -1.63 11.84 -4.27
N ILE A 103 -2.07 10.98 -3.35
CA ILE A 103 -3.06 9.93 -3.66
C ILE A 103 -4.40 10.52 -4.11
N TYR A 104 -4.86 11.62 -3.52
CA TYR A 104 -6.08 12.29 -3.98
C TYR A 104 -5.94 12.94 -5.36
N GLU A 105 -4.74 13.39 -5.74
CA GLU A 105 -4.45 13.90 -7.08
C GLU A 105 -4.42 12.76 -8.10
N ALA A 106 -3.71 11.67 -7.80
CA ALA A 106 -3.72 10.45 -8.60
C ALA A 106 -5.16 9.90 -8.78
N LYS A 107 -5.97 9.91 -7.72
CA LYS A 107 -7.37 9.47 -7.79
C LYS A 107 -8.19 10.27 -8.80
N LYS A 108 -7.95 11.57 -8.97
CA LYS A 108 -8.70 12.38 -9.96
C LYS A 108 -8.41 11.91 -11.39
N ILE A 109 -7.15 11.59 -11.68
CA ILE A 109 -6.73 11.06 -12.98
C ILE A 109 -7.35 9.68 -13.19
N TYR A 110 -7.25 8.82 -12.17
CA TYR A 110 -7.86 7.49 -12.18
C TYR A 110 -9.37 7.55 -12.40
N ASP A 111 -10.12 8.31 -11.60
CA ASP A 111 -11.59 8.38 -11.71
C ASP A 111 -12.04 8.91 -13.09
N ALA A 112 -11.30 9.86 -13.68
CA ALA A 112 -11.61 10.42 -14.99
C ALA A 112 -11.38 9.41 -16.14
N ASN A 113 -10.45 8.47 -15.97
CA ASN A 113 -10.01 7.56 -17.02
C ASN A 113 -10.19 6.07 -16.66
N ARG A 114 -10.93 5.77 -15.58
CA ARG A 114 -11.00 4.45 -14.94
C ARG A 114 -11.29 3.32 -15.91
N ALA A 115 -12.31 3.50 -16.75
CA ALA A 115 -12.74 2.46 -17.69
C ALA A 115 -11.65 2.11 -18.71
N ASP A 116 -10.78 3.07 -19.04
CA ASP A 116 -9.67 2.83 -19.94
C ASP A 116 -8.45 2.27 -19.19
N LEU A 117 -8.14 2.82 -18.01
CA LEU A 117 -7.03 2.37 -17.15
C LEU A 117 -7.20 0.95 -16.60
N GLU A 118 -8.43 0.46 -16.42
CA GLU A 118 -8.72 -0.89 -15.88
C GLU A 118 -9.03 -1.93 -16.95
N LYS A 119 -9.07 -1.56 -18.23
CA LYS A 119 -9.40 -2.52 -19.30
C LYS A 119 -8.26 -3.52 -19.49
N ASP A 120 -8.61 -4.75 -19.85
CA ASP A 120 -7.65 -5.72 -20.38
C ASP A 120 -6.95 -5.12 -21.61
N CYS A 121 -5.62 -5.13 -21.63
CA CYS A 121 -4.83 -4.58 -22.72
C CYS A 121 -3.71 -5.54 -23.16
N THR A 122 -3.26 -5.37 -24.40
CA THR A 122 -2.06 -6.02 -24.92
C THR A 122 -0.81 -5.33 -24.38
N GLU A 123 0.36 -5.97 -24.48
CA GLU A 123 1.63 -5.35 -24.06
C GLU A 123 1.89 -4.00 -24.76
N ASP A 124 1.62 -3.90 -26.06
CA ASP A 124 1.76 -2.64 -26.81
C ASP A 124 0.80 -1.55 -26.30
N GLU A 125 -0.45 -1.92 -25.98
CA GLU A 125 -1.43 -1.00 -25.41
C GLU A 125 -1.04 -0.56 -23.99
N PHE A 126 -0.54 -1.48 -23.16
CA PHE A 126 0.00 -1.19 -21.84
C PHE A 126 1.17 -0.20 -21.91
N MET A 127 2.13 -0.43 -22.82
CA MET A 127 3.26 0.48 -22.99
C MET A 127 2.81 1.86 -23.49
N ALA A 128 1.78 1.92 -24.34
CA ALA A 128 1.21 3.18 -24.80
C ALA A 128 0.46 3.95 -23.69
N MET A 129 0.01 3.29 -22.62
CA MET A 129 -0.66 3.96 -21.50
C MET A 129 0.28 4.93 -20.77
N TYR A 130 1.57 4.65 -20.67
CA TYR A 130 2.52 5.57 -20.03
C TYR A 130 2.58 6.92 -20.74
N GLU A 131 2.56 6.95 -22.08
CA GLU A 131 2.49 8.21 -22.84
C GLU A 131 1.10 8.87 -22.74
N GLN A 132 0.03 8.07 -22.75
CA GLN A 132 -1.34 8.60 -22.66
C GLN A 132 -1.65 9.21 -21.29
N TYR A 133 -1.01 8.71 -20.24
CA TYR A 133 -1.24 9.09 -18.86
C TYR A 133 0.01 9.70 -18.21
N GLU A 134 0.81 10.45 -18.99
CA GLU A 134 1.99 11.22 -18.52
C GLU A 134 1.66 12.17 -17.35
N ALA A 135 0.38 12.48 -17.12
CA ALA A 135 -0.07 13.24 -15.96
C ALA A 135 0.21 12.55 -14.61
N PHE A 136 0.51 11.25 -14.60
CA PHE A 136 0.99 10.55 -13.41
C PHE A 136 2.48 10.80 -13.13
N ASP A 137 3.29 11.13 -14.13
CA ASP A 137 4.76 11.21 -14.02
C ASP A 137 5.20 12.18 -12.92
N ASP A 138 4.60 13.38 -12.87
CA ASP A 138 4.89 14.39 -11.83
C ASP A 138 4.59 13.85 -10.41
N LEU A 139 3.58 13.00 -10.26
CA LEU A 139 3.20 12.39 -8.99
C LEU A 139 4.15 11.24 -8.63
N GLU A 140 4.60 10.48 -9.62
CA GLU A 140 5.55 9.38 -9.45
C GLU A 140 6.93 9.90 -9.05
N GLU A 141 7.44 10.93 -9.75
CA GLU A 141 8.71 11.59 -9.41
C GLU A 141 8.66 12.12 -7.98
N LYS A 142 7.58 12.83 -7.61
CA LYS A 142 7.40 13.32 -6.25
C LYS A 142 7.37 12.19 -5.22
N TYR A 143 6.68 11.09 -5.51
CA TYR A 143 6.66 9.95 -4.60
C TYR A 143 8.06 9.34 -4.45
N MET A 144 8.81 9.18 -5.53
CA MET A 144 10.18 8.64 -5.49
C MET A 144 11.11 9.50 -4.62
N GLU A 145 10.98 10.82 -4.67
CA GLU A 145 11.77 11.73 -3.81
C GLU A 145 11.38 11.65 -2.32
N GLU A 146 10.10 11.42 -2.03
CA GLU A 146 9.55 11.42 -0.67
C GLU A 146 9.44 10.00 -0.04
N GLU A 147 9.70 8.94 -0.81
CA GLU A 147 9.38 7.55 -0.46
C GLU A 147 9.94 7.14 0.91
N GLU A 148 11.23 7.40 1.16
CA GLU A 148 11.89 7.04 2.42
C GLU A 148 11.25 7.75 3.62
N ILE A 149 10.88 9.02 3.46
CA ILE A 149 10.22 9.82 4.51
C ILE A 149 8.81 9.28 4.77
N ILE A 150 8.09 8.90 3.71
CA ILE A 150 6.75 8.33 3.81
C ILE A 150 6.82 6.96 4.53
N THR A 151 7.75 6.09 4.15
CA THR A 151 7.99 4.80 4.82
C THR A 151 8.29 5.02 6.30
N ALA A 152 9.15 5.98 6.64
CA ALA A 152 9.48 6.29 8.02
C ALA A 152 8.27 6.77 8.84
N GLN A 153 7.42 7.64 8.28
CA GLN A 153 6.20 8.10 8.95
C GLN A 153 5.21 6.96 9.21
N ILE A 154 5.05 6.06 8.24
CA ILE A 154 4.18 4.90 8.39
C ILE A 154 4.75 3.94 9.45
N ALA A 155 6.06 3.70 9.44
CA ALA A 155 6.72 2.87 10.45
C ALA A 155 6.60 3.44 11.86
N GLU A 156 6.81 4.75 12.03
CA GLU A 156 6.64 5.44 13.32
C GLU A 156 5.21 5.28 13.83
N TYR A 157 4.19 5.50 12.97
CA TYR A 157 2.80 5.30 13.38
C TYR A 157 2.50 3.84 13.78
N VAL A 158 3.04 2.87 13.04
CA VAL A 158 2.87 1.44 13.33
C VAL A 158 3.52 1.07 14.66
N ASP A 159 4.72 1.58 14.95
CA ASP A 159 5.42 1.34 16.22
C ASP A 159 4.67 1.92 17.43
N GLU A 160 4.09 3.11 17.29
CA GLU A 160 3.30 3.74 18.35
C GLU A 160 1.94 3.06 18.59
N HIS A 161 1.45 2.27 17.62
CA HIS A 161 0.08 1.70 17.63
C HIS A 161 0.06 0.22 17.22
N VAL A 162 1.08 -0.55 17.61
CA VAL A 162 1.29 -1.95 17.20
C VAL A 162 0.03 -2.80 17.37
N GLU A 163 -0.78 -2.55 18.40
CA GLU A 163 -2.00 -3.29 18.71
C GLU A 163 -3.08 -3.24 17.61
N TYR A 164 -3.05 -2.25 16.72
CA TYR A 164 -3.95 -2.19 15.56
C TYR A 164 -3.48 -3.06 14.40
N PHE A 165 -2.18 -3.37 14.35
CA PHE A 165 -1.53 -4.07 13.26
C PHE A 165 -1.33 -5.55 13.57
N ALA A 166 -1.03 -5.91 14.83
CA ALA A 166 -0.92 -7.29 15.26
C ALA A 166 -1.01 -7.43 16.80
N VAL A 167 -1.19 -8.66 17.26
CA VAL A 167 -0.95 -9.03 18.65
C VAL A 167 0.49 -9.49 18.84
N VAL A 168 1.21 -8.79 19.69
CA VAL A 168 2.59 -9.13 20.05
C VAL A 168 2.61 -10.27 21.04
N LYS A 169 3.30 -11.36 20.67
CA LYS A 169 3.58 -12.46 21.59
C LYS A 169 4.98 -12.27 22.19
N GLN A 170 5.04 -12.29 23.52
CA GLN A 170 6.30 -12.48 24.22
C GLN A 170 6.70 -13.94 24.05
N ASN A 171 7.82 -14.16 23.37
CA ASN A 171 8.48 -15.46 23.38
C ASN A 171 9.28 -15.60 24.67
#